data_AF-A0A3D5SP25-F1
#
_entry.id   AF-A0A3D5SP25-F1
#
_cell.length_a   1.000
_cell.length_b   1.000
_cell.length_c   1.000
_cell.angle_alpha   90.00
_cell.angle_beta   90.00
_cell.angle_gamma   90.00
#
_symmetry.space_group_name_H-M   'P 1'
#
loop_
_entity.id
_entity.type
_entity.pdbx_description
1 polymer ?
#
loop_
_entity_poly.entity_id
_entity_poly.type
_entity_poly.pdbx_seq_one_letter_code
_entity_poly.pdbx_strand_id
1 'polypeptide(L)'
;MQMPGIATVVRTRADAERLETKYKSQLDALATAGQSTYHFVPYAPPSLIVFRNQIVLQLTLRNPNTFDKEATSIYKRAARSFDLFLAPQLKSILERIPDDAELGGLDITVLNDLTGTAGHSSEAVEFVCPLRAIRKFADADITNQELISQSVVMVNGVRIALNLQQAE
;
A
#
# COMPACT_ATOMS: atom_id res chain seq x y z
N MET A 1 -8.72 36.03 23.87
CA MET A 1 -8.81 35.68 22.43
C MET A 1 -8.84 34.16 22.34
N GLN A 2 -10.01 33.58 22.07
CA GLN A 2 -10.16 32.15 21.80
C GLN A 2 -9.80 31.94 20.33
N MET A 3 -8.78 31.13 20.02
CA MET A 3 -8.53 30.73 18.63
C MET A 3 -9.69 29.82 18.17
N PRO A 4 -10.26 30.03 16.97
CA PRO A 4 -11.31 29.14 16.46
C PRO A 4 -10.72 27.74 16.28
N GLY A 5 -11.38 26.75 16.90
CA GLY A 5 -11.00 25.35 16.75
C GLY A 5 -11.11 24.97 15.27
N ILE A 6 -10.01 24.49 14.69
CA ILE A 6 -9.99 23.95 13.34
C ILE A 6 -10.92 22.73 13.37
N ALA A 7 -12.09 22.84 12.76
CA ALA A 7 -12.97 21.71 12.56
C ALA A 7 -12.19 20.64 11.78
N THR A 8 -11.96 19.49 12.40
CA THR A 8 -11.29 18.37 11.72
C THR A 8 -12.25 17.89 10.64
N VAL A 9 -11.86 18.04 9.37
CA VAL A 9 -12.67 17.55 8.24
C VAL A 9 -12.76 16.04 8.37
N VAL A 10 -13.98 15.53 8.61
CA VAL A 10 -14.24 14.10 8.62
C VAL A 10 -14.38 13.63 7.19
N ARG A 11 -13.55 12.67 6.77
CA ARG A 11 -13.63 12.08 5.42
C ARG A 11 -14.69 10.98 5.42
N THR A 12 -15.57 11.04 4.44
CA THR A 12 -16.70 10.13 4.29
C THR A 12 -16.53 9.28 3.03
N ARG A 13 -17.30 8.18 2.96
CA ARG A 13 -17.36 7.35 1.76
C ARG A 13 -17.77 8.16 0.52
N ALA A 14 -18.70 9.12 0.67
CA ALA A 14 -19.15 9.98 -0.42
C ALA A 14 -18.02 10.88 -0.96
N ASP A 15 -17.06 11.28 -0.12
CA ASP A 15 -15.88 12.03 -0.56
C ASP A 15 -14.97 11.15 -1.42
N ALA A 16 -14.76 9.89 -1.01
CA ALA A 16 -13.98 8.93 -1.78
C ALA A 16 -14.65 8.61 -3.14
N GLU A 17 -15.96 8.39 -3.17
CA GLU A 17 -16.73 8.12 -4.41
C GLU A 17 -16.70 9.31 -5.38
N ARG A 18 -16.78 10.54 -4.85
CA ARG A 18 -16.59 11.77 -5.64
C ARG A 18 -15.19 11.83 -6.25
N LEU A 19 -14.16 11.56 -5.45
CA LEU A 19 -12.78 11.61 -5.90
C LEU A 19 -12.50 10.51 -6.95
N GLU A 20 -13.07 9.32 -6.76
CA GLU A 20 -12.99 8.21 -7.72
C GLU A 20 -13.65 8.57 -9.06
N THR A 21 -14.83 9.19 -9.02
CA THR A 21 -15.50 9.68 -10.22
C THR A 21 -14.66 10.74 -10.94
N LYS A 22 -14.07 11.68 -10.19
CA LYS A 22 -13.22 12.75 -10.73
C LYS A 22 -11.98 12.19 -11.44
N TYR A 23 -11.36 11.16 -10.90
CA TYR A 23 -10.10 10.58 -11.41
C TYR A 23 -10.27 9.27 -12.19
N LYS A 24 -11.51 8.91 -12.56
CA LYS A 24 -11.82 7.62 -13.19
C LYS A 24 -10.87 7.26 -14.35
N SER A 25 -10.68 8.16 -15.31
CA SER A 25 -9.81 7.88 -16.47
C SER A 25 -8.35 7.63 -16.08
N GLN A 26 -7.85 8.33 -15.05
CA GLN A 26 -6.49 8.13 -14.55
C GLN A 26 -6.37 6.80 -13.78
N LEU A 27 -7.38 6.43 -13.00
CA LEU A 27 -7.44 5.16 -12.29
C LEU A 27 -7.54 3.98 -13.27
N ASP A 28 -8.33 4.10 -14.34
CA ASP A 28 -8.43 3.09 -15.40
C ASP A 28 -7.08 2.92 -16.14
N ALA A 29 -6.37 4.03 -16.41
CA ALA A 29 -5.03 4.00 -17.00
C ALA A 29 -3.98 3.39 -16.04
N LEU A 30 -4.05 3.72 -14.75
CA LEU A 30 -3.22 3.11 -13.71
C LEU A 30 -3.49 1.61 -13.59
N ALA A 31 -4.76 1.17 -13.64
CA ALA A 31 -5.12 -0.24 -13.61
C ALA A 31 -4.48 -1.00 -14.79
N THR A 32 -4.55 -0.42 -15.98
CA THR A 32 -3.99 -1.00 -17.20
C THR A 32 -2.47 -1.12 -17.13
N ALA A 33 -1.78 -0.03 -16.76
CA ALA A 33 -0.33 -0.01 -16.61
C ALA A 33 0.15 -0.90 -15.44
N GLY A 34 -0.63 -0.96 -14.36
CA GLY A 34 -0.34 -1.77 -13.19
C GLY A 34 -0.38 -3.26 -13.48
N GLN A 35 -1.33 -3.72 -14.30
CA GLN A 35 -1.38 -5.12 -14.71
C GLN A 35 -0.17 -5.50 -15.58
N SER A 36 0.28 -4.60 -16.46
CA SER A 36 1.41 -4.88 -17.36
C SER A 36 2.78 -4.80 -16.68
N THR A 37 2.92 -3.95 -15.66
CA THR A 37 4.25 -3.51 -15.18
C THR A 37 4.45 -3.66 -13.67
N TYR A 38 3.38 -3.56 -12.89
CA TYR A 38 3.47 -3.51 -11.42
C TYR A 38 2.79 -4.70 -10.72
N HIS A 39 2.50 -5.76 -11.47
CA HIS A 39 1.85 -6.98 -10.98
C HIS A 39 0.50 -6.73 -10.29
N PHE A 40 -0.27 -5.72 -10.72
CA PHE A 40 -1.62 -5.50 -10.21
C PHE A 40 -2.49 -6.70 -10.59
N VAL A 41 -3.32 -7.15 -9.66
CA VAL A 41 -4.27 -8.23 -9.97
C VAL A 41 -5.42 -7.71 -10.82
N PRO A 42 -5.90 -8.47 -11.82
CA PRO A 42 -6.92 -7.98 -12.75
C PRO A 42 -8.33 -7.89 -12.13
N TYR A 43 -8.56 -8.58 -11.01
CA TYR A 43 -9.88 -8.66 -10.36
C TYR A 43 -10.09 -7.64 -9.23
N ALA A 44 -9.08 -6.86 -8.87
CA ALA A 44 -9.17 -5.82 -7.84
C ALA A 44 -8.60 -4.51 -8.39
N PRO A 45 -9.37 -3.78 -9.22
CA PRO A 45 -8.90 -2.51 -9.79
C PRO A 45 -8.63 -1.47 -8.69
N PRO A 46 -7.76 -0.48 -8.95
CA PRO A 46 -7.52 0.63 -8.04
C PRO A 46 -8.83 1.33 -7.66
N SER A 47 -9.03 1.55 -6.36
CA SER A 47 -10.24 2.22 -5.83
C SER A 47 -9.91 3.12 -4.65
N LEU A 48 -10.74 4.13 -4.40
CA LEU A 48 -10.55 5.06 -3.29
C LEU A 48 -11.47 4.69 -2.13
N ILE A 49 -10.88 4.56 -0.94
CA ILE A 49 -11.59 4.22 0.28
C ILE A 49 -11.27 5.20 1.41
N VAL A 50 -12.07 5.20 2.47
CA VAL A 50 -11.75 5.92 3.70
C VAL A 50 -11.09 4.97 4.69
N PHE A 51 -9.87 5.29 5.08
CA PHE A 51 -9.15 4.62 6.16
C PHE A 51 -8.68 5.65 7.19
N ARG A 52 -9.04 5.44 8.47
CA ARG A 52 -8.66 6.33 9.59
C ARG A 52 -8.85 7.83 9.28
N ASN A 53 -10.03 8.20 8.77
CA ASN A 53 -10.37 9.57 8.42
C ASN A 53 -9.52 10.20 7.29
N GLN A 54 -8.93 9.37 6.43
CA GLN A 54 -8.20 9.79 5.24
C GLN A 54 -8.74 9.03 4.03
N ILE A 55 -8.74 9.67 2.86
CA ILE A 55 -8.98 8.95 1.60
C ILE A 55 -7.67 8.31 1.19
N VAL A 56 -7.65 7.01 0.95
CA VAL A 56 -6.47 6.27 0.48
C VAL A 56 -6.80 5.55 -0.83
N LEU A 57 -5.81 5.47 -1.71
CA LEU A 57 -5.91 4.68 -2.94
C LEU A 57 -5.52 3.24 -2.63
N GLN A 58 -6.49 2.34 -2.73
CA GLN A 58 -6.30 0.91 -2.53
C GLN A 58 -5.75 0.26 -3.80
N LEU A 59 -4.67 -0.50 -3.65
CA LEU A 59 -3.98 -1.23 -4.71
C LEU A 59 -3.75 -2.67 -4.25
N THR A 60 -3.99 -3.64 -5.14
CA THR A 60 -3.69 -5.05 -4.86
C THR A 60 -2.72 -5.60 -5.89
N LEU A 61 -1.56 -6.06 -5.41
CA LEU A 61 -0.46 -6.59 -6.19
C LEU A 61 -0.24 -8.06 -5.84
N ARG A 62 0.27 -8.84 -6.80
CA ARG A 62 0.72 -10.21 -6.56
C ARG A 62 2.24 -10.27 -6.67
N ASN A 63 2.90 -10.61 -5.58
CA ASN A 63 4.34 -10.87 -5.59
C ASN A 63 4.60 -12.13 -6.42
N PRO A 64 5.41 -12.08 -7.49
CA PRO A 64 5.70 -13.27 -8.30
C PRO A 64 6.59 -14.28 -7.56
N ASN A 65 7.24 -13.87 -6.46
CA ASN A 65 8.05 -14.75 -5.65
C ASN A 65 7.18 -15.64 -4.76
N THR A 66 7.59 -16.90 -4.63
CA THR A 66 7.00 -17.85 -3.69
C THR A 66 7.85 -17.91 -2.42
N PHE A 67 7.20 -17.98 -1.26
CA PHE A 67 7.88 -18.19 0.01
C PHE A 67 7.59 -19.58 0.56
N ASP A 68 8.61 -20.19 1.15
CA ASP A 68 8.45 -21.40 1.96
C ASP A 68 7.90 -21.02 3.35
N LYS A 69 6.73 -21.56 3.70
CA LYS A 69 5.98 -21.20 4.90
C LYS A 69 6.67 -21.67 6.18
N GLU A 70 7.36 -22.81 6.12
CA GLU A 70 8.04 -23.45 7.24
C GLU A 70 9.45 -22.87 7.46
N ALA A 71 10.11 -22.42 6.40
CA ALA A 71 11.45 -21.84 6.45
C ALA A 71 11.45 -20.31 6.67
N THR A 72 10.30 -19.65 6.56
CA THR A 72 10.19 -18.19 6.75
C THR A 72 9.15 -17.82 7.79
N SER A 73 9.45 -16.80 8.60
CA SER A 73 8.46 -16.19 9.49
C SER A 73 7.57 -15.21 8.72
N ILE A 74 6.41 -14.87 9.29
CA ILE A 74 5.54 -13.80 8.75
C ILE A 74 6.29 -12.47 8.60
N TYR A 75 7.19 -12.15 9.53
CA TYR A 75 7.97 -10.90 9.53
C TYR A 75 8.98 -10.90 8.38
N LYS A 76 9.67 -12.02 8.17
CA LYS A 76 10.63 -12.17 7.07
C LYS A 76 9.96 -12.05 5.70
N ARG A 77 8.77 -12.65 5.55
CA ARG A 77 7.98 -12.50 4.31
C ARG A 77 7.50 -11.07 4.12
N ALA A 78 6.93 -10.44 5.14
CA ALA A 78 6.47 -9.06 5.05
C ALA A 78 7.61 -8.08 4.71
N ALA A 79 8.78 -8.23 5.35
CA ALA A 79 9.96 -7.41 5.05
C ALA A 79 10.43 -7.61 3.60
N ARG A 80 10.57 -8.86 3.13
CA ARG A 80 10.97 -9.14 1.75
C ARG A 80 9.95 -8.68 0.72
N SER A 81 8.65 -8.82 1.01
CA SER A 81 7.58 -8.28 0.17
C SER A 81 7.65 -6.77 0.05
N PHE A 82 8.08 -6.07 1.11
CA PHE A 82 8.34 -4.65 1.03
C PHE A 82 9.63 -4.34 0.26
N ASP A 83 10.79 -4.77 0.76
CA ASP A 83 12.10 -4.34 0.26
C ASP A 83 12.39 -4.79 -1.16
N LEU A 84 12.08 -6.04 -1.48
CA LEU A 84 12.49 -6.67 -2.74
C LEU A 84 11.41 -6.59 -3.83
N PHE A 85 10.16 -6.34 -3.43
CA PHE A 85 9.03 -6.30 -4.36
C PHE A 85 8.36 -4.92 -4.39
N LEU A 86 7.79 -4.43 -3.29
CA LEU A 86 7.00 -3.20 -3.33
C LEU A 86 7.84 -1.92 -3.46
N ALA A 87 8.86 -1.75 -2.63
CA ALA A 87 9.65 -0.52 -2.54
C ALA A 87 10.24 -0.07 -3.89
N PRO A 88 10.82 -0.97 -4.74
CA PRO A 88 11.34 -0.59 -6.05
C PRO A 88 10.28 0.00 -7.01
N GLN A 89 9.00 -0.29 -6.78
CA GLN A 89 7.91 0.11 -7.67
C GLN A 89 7.22 1.40 -7.21
N LEU A 90 7.38 1.80 -5.94
CA LEU A 90 6.61 2.89 -5.33
C LEU A 90 6.78 4.23 -6.06
N LYS A 91 7.99 4.55 -6.52
CA LYS A 91 8.23 5.79 -7.27
C LYS A 91 7.43 5.84 -8.57
N SER A 92 7.50 4.79 -9.37
CA SER A 92 6.78 4.74 -10.65
C SER A 92 5.26 4.63 -10.48
N ILE A 93 4.79 4.01 -9.39
CA ILE A 93 3.36 4.03 -9.02
C ILE A 93 2.95 5.46 -8.66
N LEU A 94 3.72 6.15 -7.81
CA LEU A 94 3.45 7.52 -7.37
C LEU A 94 3.32 8.52 -8.53
N GLU A 95 4.11 8.35 -9.60
CA GLU A 95 4.02 9.19 -10.81
C GLU A 95 2.70 9.04 -11.58
N ARG A 96 1.91 7.99 -11.29
CA ARG A 96 0.69 7.65 -12.03
C ARG A 96 -0.59 7.84 -11.22
N ILE A 97 -0.50 7.95 -9.89
CA ILE A 97 -1.69 8.15 -9.04
C ILE A 97 -2.23 9.59 -9.17
N PRO A 98 -3.50 9.83 -8.79
CA PRO A 98 -4.05 11.18 -8.72
C PRO A 98 -3.22 12.12 -7.85
N ASP A 99 -2.86 13.29 -8.40
CA ASP A 99 -2.32 14.39 -7.60
C ASP A 99 -3.49 15.24 -7.08
N ASP A 100 -4.03 14.83 -5.93
CA ASP A 100 -5.11 15.54 -5.24
C ASP A 100 -4.77 15.71 -3.75
N ALA A 101 -5.01 16.90 -3.22
CA ALA A 101 -4.79 17.22 -1.81
C ALA A 101 -5.72 16.43 -0.86
N GLU A 102 -6.83 15.90 -1.38
CA GLU A 102 -7.72 15.02 -0.65
C GLU A 102 -7.16 13.60 -0.49
N LEU A 103 -6.21 13.17 -1.33
CA LEU A 103 -5.58 11.86 -1.24
C LEU A 103 -4.53 11.82 -0.10
N GLY A 104 -4.82 11.07 0.94
CA GLY A 104 -4.01 10.99 2.16
C GLY A 104 -2.90 9.94 2.11
N GLY A 105 -3.02 8.90 1.27
CA GLY A 105 -2.08 7.79 1.24
C GLY A 105 -2.42 6.69 0.24
N LEU A 106 -1.60 5.64 0.27
CA LEU A 106 -1.82 4.40 -0.44
C LEU A 106 -2.12 3.30 0.57
N ASP A 107 -3.07 2.44 0.22
CA ASP A 107 -3.34 1.18 0.91
C ASP A 107 -2.98 0.04 -0.04
N ILE A 108 -1.82 -0.58 0.18
CA ILE A 108 -1.23 -1.52 -0.77
C ILE A 108 -1.24 -2.91 -0.18
N THR A 109 -2.06 -3.80 -0.74
CA THR A 109 -2.04 -5.22 -0.44
C THR A 109 -1.09 -5.94 -1.40
N VAL A 110 -0.10 -6.64 -0.84
CA VAL A 110 0.78 -7.57 -1.55
C VAL A 110 0.33 -8.99 -1.22
N LEU A 111 -0.15 -9.72 -2.23
CA LEU A 111 -0.46 -11.14 -2.15
C LEU A 111 0.81 -11.94 -2.39
N ASN A 112 1.22 -12.69 -1.38
CA ASN A 112 2.32 -13.65 -1.45
C ASN A 112 1.76 -15.05 -1.70
N ASP A 113 2.42 -15.79 -2.58
CA ASP A 113 2.21 -17.22 -2.71
C ASP A 113 3.12 -17.97 -1.73
N LEU A 114 2.55 -18.89 -0.99
CA LEU A 114 3.23 -19.71 0.01
C LEU A 114 3.21 -21.18 -0.41
N THR A 115 4.36 -21.83 -0.32
CA THR A 115 4.50 -23.29 -0.40
C THR A 115 4.81 -23.85 0.96
N GLY A 116 4.33 -25.06 1.24
CA GLY A 116 4.70 -25.78 2.44
C GLY A 116 4.28 -27.23 2.40
N THR A 117 4.44 -27.94 3.51
CA THR A 117 4.14 -29.39 3.58
C THR A 117 2.65 -29.67 3.40
N ALA A 118 1.78 -28.68 3.68
CA ALA A 118 0.34 -28.75 3.47
C ALA A 118 -0.11 -28.27 2.07
N GLY A 119 0.82 -27.97 1.16
CA GLY A 119 0.55 -27.49 -0.19
C GLY A 119 0.61 -25.96 -0.33
N HIS A 120 -0.03 -25.45 -1.38
CA HIS A 120 -0.04 -24.02 -1.71
C HIS A 120 -1.07 -23.25 -0.88
N SER A 121 -0.70 -22.07 -0.40
CA SER A 121 -1.61 -21.11 0.23
C SER A 121 -1.22 -19.68 -0.14
N SER A 122 -2.01 -18.69 0.27
CA SER A 122 -1.69 -17.28 0.04
C SER A 122 -1.72 -16.49 1.34
N GLU A 123 -0.88 -15.47 1.42
CA GLU A 123 -0.78 -14.52 2.53
C GLU A 123 -0.92 -13.10 1.99
N ALA A 124 -1.76 -12.29 2.61
CA ALA A 124 -1.92 -10.89 2.28
C ALA A 124 -1.10 -10.04 3.26
N VAL A 125 -0.16 -9.26 2.73
CA VAL A 125 0.60 -8.26 3.49
C VAL A 125 0.15 -6.88 3.04
N GLU A 126 -0.43 -6.11 3.94
CA GLU A 126 -1.01 -4.79 3.66
C GLU A 126 -0.12 -3.69 4.24
N PHE A 127 0.17 -2.68 3.42
CA PHE A 127 0.97 -1.51 3.74
C PHE A 127 0.13 -0.25 3.53
N VAL A 128 -0.33 0.37 4.62
CA VAL A 128 -1.03 1.66 4.56
C VAL A 128 -0.03 2.77 4.82
N CYS A 129 0.38 3.44 3.74
CA CYS A 129 1.47 4.40 3.71
C CYS A 129 0.95 5.83 3.49
N PRO A 130 1.26 6.80 4.37
CA PRO A 130 0.90 8.20 4.13
C PRO A 130 1.55 8.74 2.86
N LEU A 131 0.81 9.49 2.06
CA LEU A 131 1.29 9.98 0.76
C LEU A 131 2.53 10.87 0.90
N ARG A 132 2.57 11.69 1.96
CA ARG A 132 3.74 12.50 2.32
C ARG A 132 5.01 11.67 2.56
N ALA A 133 4.88 10.48 3.14
CA ALA A 133 6.01 9.61 3.44
C ALA A 133 6.48 8.91 2.17
N ILE A 134 5.54 8.46 1.32
CA ILE A 134 5.86 7.88 0.00
C ILE A 134 6.59 8.90 -0.88
N ARG A 135 6.17 10.18 -0.88
CA ARG A 135 6.86 11.26 -1.61
C ARG A 135 8.30 11.42 -1.15
N LYS A 136 8.53 11.59 0.17
CA LYS A 136 9.89 11.64 0.74
C LYS A 136 10.71 10.39 0.39
N PHE A 137 10.10 9.22 0.40
CA PHE A 137 10.77 7.98 0.03
C PHE A 137 11.18 7.99 -1.45
N ALA A 138 10.28 8.40 -2.35
CA ALA A 138 10.56 8.49 -3.79
C ALA A 138 11.63 9.53 -4.14
N ASP A 139 11.77 10.57 -3.32
CA ASP A 139 12.80 11.61 -3.40
C ASP A 139 14.13 11.20 -2.71
N ALA A 140 14.19 10.00 -2.13
CA ALA A 140 15.32 9.47 -1.37
C ALA A 140 15.67 10.26 -0.09
N ASP A 141 14.72 11.02 0.46
CA ASP A 141 14.85 11.74 1.73
C ASP A 141 14.76 10.83 2.95
N ILE A 142 14.10 9.67 2.81
CA ILE A 142 13.93 8.67 3.87
C ILE A 142 14.24 7.27 3.36
N THR A 143 14.70 6.42 4.27
CA THR A 143 14.98 5.00 4.03
C THR A 143 13.71 4.14 3.98
N ASN A 144 13.85 2.90 3.52
CA ASN A 144 12.81 1.87 3.60
C ASN A 144 12.25 1.72 5.03
N GLN A 145 13.13 1.69 6.03
CA GLN A 145 12.73 1.53 7.43
C GLN A 145 11.95 2.75 7.95
N GLU A 146 12.33 3.97 7.57
CA GLU A 146 11.63 5.18 7.97
C GLU A 146 10.25 5.30 7.31
N LEU A 147 10.08 4.81 6.08
CA LEU A 147 8.76 4.69 5.46
C LEU A 147 7.89 3.69 6.24
N ILE A 148 8.38 2.47 6.48
CA ILE A 148 7.64 1.45 7.24
C ILE A 148 7.26 1.93 8.64
N SER A 149 8.15 2.65 9.33
CA SER A 149 7.90 3.18 10.66
C SER A 149 6.80 4.25 10.70
N GLN A 150 6.50 4.88 9.56
CA GLN A 150 5.40 5.84 9.40
C GLN A 150 4.11 5.21 8.86
N SER A 151 4.15 3.92 8.53
CA SER A 151 3.06 3.18 7.89
C SER A 151 2.39 2.21 8.88
N VAL A 152 1.20 1.73 8.50
CA VAL A 152 0.57 0.58 9.16
C VAL A 152 0.88 -0.66 8.34
N VAL A 153 1.38 -1.71 9.00
CA VAL A 153 1.62 -3.01 8.37
C VAL A 153 0.68 -4.04 8.97
N MET A 154 0.02 -4.81 8.11
CA MET A 154 -0.86 -5.91 8.52
C MET A 154 -0.53 -7.18 7.73
N VAL A 155 -0.67 -8.34 8.37
CA VAL A 155 -0.57 -9.65 7.72
C VAL A 155 -1.88 -10.39 7.97
N ASN A 156 -2.59 -10.75 6.91
CA ASN A 156 -3.93 -11.35 6.96
C ASN A 156 -4.89 -10.58 7.89
N GLY A 157 -4.84 -9.25 7.85
CA GLY A 157 -5.65 -8.34 8.68
C GLY A 157 -5.14 -8.12 10.11
N VAL A 158 -4.07 -8.79 10.54
CA VAL A 158 -3.48 -8.60 11.88
C VAL A 158 -2.36 -7.57 11.82
N ARG A 159 -2.44 -6.51 12.62
CA ARG A 159 -1.39 -5.49 12.71
C ARG A 159 -0.11 -6.05 13.32
N ILE A 160 1.01 -5.74 12.70
CA ILE A 160 2.33 -6.13 13.18
C ILE A 160 3.26 -4.92 13.27
N ALA A 161 4.25 -4.99 14.16
CA ALA A 161 5.43 -4.15 14.05
C ALA A 161 6.41 -4.83 13.09
N LEU A 162 6.95 -4.06 12.13
CA LEU A 162 7.90 -4.56 11.16
C LEU A 162 9.20 -3.77 11.25
N ASN A 163 10.28 -4.46 11.62
CA ASN A 163 11.64 -3.96 11.51
C ASN A 163 12.32 -4.74 10.39
N LEU A 164 12.66 -4.05 9.30
CA LEU A 164 13.18 -4.64 8.07
C LEU A 164 14.55 -5.30 8.30
N GLN A 165 15.44 -4.62 9.02
CA GLN A 165 16.79 -5.14 9.31
C GLN A 165 16.78 -6.38 10.22
N GLN A 166 15.85 -6.44 11.16
CA GLN A 166 15.72 -7.59 12.07
C GLN A 166 14.99 -8.78 11.44
N ALA A 167 14.30 -8.56 10.32
CA ALA A 167 13.49 -9.57 9.67
C ALA A 167 14.23 -10.35 8.55
N GLU A 168 15.47 -9.96 8.23
CA GLU A 168 16.28 -10.58 7.15
C GLU A 168 16.67 -12.05 7.37
#